data_AF-A0A379W4E0-F1
#
_entry.id   AF-A0A379W4E0-F1
#
_cell.length_a   1.000
_cell.length_b   1.000
_cell.length_c   1.000
_cell.angle_alpha   90.00
_cell.angle_beta   90.00
_cell.angle_gamma   90.00
#
_symmetry.space_group_name_H-M   'P 1'
#
loop_
_entity.id
_entity.type
_entity.pdbx_description
1 polymer ?
#
loop_
_entity_poly.entity_id
_entity_poly.type
_entity_poly.pdbx_seq_one_letter_code
_entity_poly.pdbx_strand_id
1 'polypeptide(L)'
;MQTVGFGHTPWHIKGVTKSLSNAYRRHGVSAPPRDLAWIDVTPPSMSILQNDGEPVISMQYVPYNGGAVWEEWWERTPDRKRLLVSLGTVKPMVDGLDLISWVMDSAGEVDAEIILHLPANARSDLRSLPPNVRLVDWLPMGVFLNGADGFIHHGGAGNTLTALHAGIPQIVFGQGADRPVNARAVVERGCGIIPGKSGLTSSMINTFLGNRALREASQEVAAEMAAQPCPTEVAKKLIAMLQHG
;
A
#
# COMPACT_ATOMS: atom_id res chain seq x y z
N MET A 1 -5.61 19.97 8.17
CA MET A 1 -4.61 19.40 7.25
C MET A 1 -4.86 17.93 7.17
N GLN A 2 -5.19 17.44 5.97
CA GLN A 2 -5.39 16.02 5.72
C GLN A 2 -4.23 15.51 4.87
N THR A 3 -3.61 14.41 5.30
CA THR A 3 -2.76 13.61 4.42
C THR A 3 -3.68 12.75 3.56
N VAL A 4 -3.53 12.86 2.24
CA VAL A 4 -4.40 12.18 1.28
C VAL A 4 -3.62 11.12 0.49
N GLY A 5 -4.14 9.90 0.51
CA GLY A 5 -3.80 8.84 -0.45
C GLY A 5 -4.83 8.77 -1.58
N PHE A 6 -4.82 7.69 -2.37
CA PHE A 6 -5.70 7.57 -3.55
C PHE A 6 -7.21 7.69 -3.23
N GLY A 7 -7.67 7.32 -2.04
CA GLY A 7 -9.09 7.24 -1.70
C GLY A 7 -9.79 8.51 -1.19
N HIS A 8 -9.10 9.65 -1.08
CA HIS A 8 -9.68 10.86 -0.45
C HIS A 8 -10.51 11.68 -1.45
N THR A 9 -11.74 11.24 -1.67
CA THR A 9 -12.74 11.97 -2.47
C THR A 9 -13.55 12.94 -1.60
N PRO A 10 -14.19 13.98 -2.18
CA PRO A 10 -15.11 14.85 -1.45
C PRO A 10 -16.22 14.08 -0.72
N TRP A 11 -16.68 12.97 -1.31
CA TRP A 11 -17.68 12.10 -0.68
C TRP A 11 -17.16 11.44 0.59
N HIS A 12 -15.93 10.91 0.57
CA HIS A 12 -15.30 10.30 1.75
C HIS A 12 -15.22 11.30 2.90
N ILE A 13 -14.73 12.51 2.61
CA ILE A 13 -14.53 13.56 3.61
C ILE A 13 -15.86 14.04 4.19
N LYS A 14 -16.88 14.21 3.35
CA LYS A 14 -18.25 14.50 3.81
C LYS A 14 -18.79 13.37 4.69
N GLY A 15 -18.52 12.11 4.34
CA GLY A 15 -18.88 10.94 5.14
C GLY A 15 -18.24 10.93 6.54
N VAL A 16 -16.92 11.13 6.62
CA VAL A 16 -16.18 11.21 7.89
C VAL A 16 -16.62 12.42 8.71
N THR A 17 -16.77 13.58 8.08
CA THR A 17 -17.28 14.79 8.75
C THR A 17 -18.66 14.55 9.35
N LYS A 18 -19.55 13.88 8.61
CA LYS A 18 -20.90 13.54 9.07
C LYS A 18 -20.85 12.58 10.26
N SER A 19 -19.94 11.61 10.30
CA SER A 19 -19.82 10.68 11.43
C SER A 19 -19.39 11.38 12.73
N LEU A 20 -18.69 12.51 12.62
CA LEU A 20 -18.26 13.35 13.75
C LEU A 20 -19.31 14.37 14.24
N SER A 21 -20.47 14.47 13.59
CA SER A 21 -21.49 15.51 13.91
C SER A 21 -21.93 15.51 15.39
N ASN A 22 -21.96 14.36 16.04
CA ASN A 22 -22.30 14.26 17.47
C ASN A 22 -21.21 14.84 18.37
N ALA A 23 -19.94 14.63 18.01
CA ALA A 23 -18.82 15.22 18.73
C ALA A 23 -18.81 16.74 18.54
N TYR A 24 -19.04 17.22 17.30
CA TYR A 24 -19.14 18.65 17.02
C TYR A 24 -20.20 19.34 17.88
N ARG A 25 -21.42 18.79 17.95
CA ARG A 25 -22.47 19.33 18.83
C ARG A 25 -22.07 19.34 20.30
N ARG A 26 -21.49 18.25 20.79
CA ARG A 26 -21.06 18.13 22.21
C ARG A 26 -20.04 19.18 22.61
N HIS A 27 -19.17 19.58 21.67
CA HIS A 27 -18.08 20.52 21.91
C HIS A 27 -18.35 21.93 21.35
N GLY A 28 -19.58 22.24 20.93
CA GLY A 28 -19.95 23.58 20.45
C GLY A 28 -19.32 23.98 19.11
N VAL A 29 -18.92 23.01 18.29
CA VAL A 29 -18.36 23.24 16.95
C VAL A 29 -19.51 23.32 15.94
N SER A 30 -19.73 24.49 15.34
CA SER A 30 -20.83 24.76 14.41
C SER A 30 -20.62 24.15 13.02
N ALA A 31 -19.38 24.08 12.56
CA ALA A 31 -18.97 23.49 11.29
C ALA A 31 -17.51 23.02 11.36
N PRO A 32 -17.08 22.04 10.54
CA PRO A 32 -15.66 21.74 10.40
C PRO A 32 -14.91 23.00 9.92
N PRO A 33 -13.72 23.32 10.48
CA PRO A 33 -12.90 24.39 9.95
C PRO A 33 -12.45 24.05 8.53
N ARG A 34 -12.30 25.07 7.68
CA ARG A 34 -11.73 24.89 6.35
C ARG A 34 -10.25 24.50 6.47
N ASP A 35 -9.81 23.53 5.68
CA ASP A 35 -8.41 23.14 5.65
C ASP A 35 -7.55 24.25 5.01
N LEU A 36 -6.43 24.61 5.65
CA LEU A 36 -5.44 25.55 5.10
C LEU A 36 -4.83 25.03 3.79
N ALA A 37 -4.53 23.73 3.76
CA ALA A 37 -3.99 23.01 2.62
C ALA A 37 -4.18 21.50 2.82
N TRP A 38 -4.11 20.76 1.72
CA TRP A 38 -4.07 19.30 1.68
C TRP A 38 -2.68 18.83 1.29
N ILE A 39 -2.21 17.75 1.90
CA ILE A 39 -0.91 17.15 1.56
C ILE A 39 -1.17 15.86 0.78
N ASP A 40 -0.81 15.88 -0.50
CA ASP A 40 -0.93 14.72 -1.37
C ASP A 40 0.39 13.95 -1.46
N VAL A 41 0.35 12.69 -1.02
CA VAL A 41 1.49 11.77 -1.06
C VAL A 41 1.40 10.75 -2.19
N THR A 42 0.37 10.85 -3.03
CA THR A 42 0.26 9.99 -4.20
C THR A 42 1.32 10.36 -5.25
N PRO A 43 1.75 9.39 -6.07
CA PRO A 43 2.61 9.69 -7.21
C PRO A 43 1.92 10.69 -8.16
N PRO A 44 2.62 11.70 -8.71
CA PRO A 44 2.01 12.72 -9.54
C PRO A 44 1.19 12.20 -10.73
N SER A 45 1.60 11.08 -11.34
CA SER A 45 0.86 10.48 -12.47
C SER A 45 -0.39 9.69 -12.06
N MET A 46 -0.59 9.48 -10.76
CA MET A 46 -1.63 8.65 -10.19
C MET A 46 -2.58 9.40 -9.23
N SER A 47 -2.38 10.71 -9.05
CA SER A 47 -3.27 11.49 -8.19
C SER A 47 -4.67 11.57 -8.82
N ILE A 48 -5.67 11.21 -8.01
CA ILE A 48 -7.10 11.32 -8.35
C ILE A 48 -7.83 12.30 -7.43
N LEU A 49 -7.06 13.13 -6.72
CA LEU A 49 -7.55 14.00 -5.68
C LEU A 49 -8.52 15.05 -6.23
N GLN A 50 -9.63 15.26 -5.52
CA GLN A 50 -10.59 16.33 -5.80
C GLN A 50 -10.96 17.00 -4.47
N ASN A 51 -10.87 18.33 -4.41
CA ASN A 51 -11.26 19.13 -3.24
C ASN A 51 -12.05 20.37 -3.65
N ASP A 52 -12.49 21.17 -2.68
CA ASP A 52 -13.36 22.34 -2.89
C ASP A 52 -12.53 23.62 -3.15
N GLY A 53 -11.32 23.47 -3.71
CA GLY A 53 -10.41 24.55 -4.08
C GLY A 53 -9.36 24.89 -3.02
N GLU A 54 -9.20 24.08 -1.97
CA GLU A 54 -8.07 24.21 -1.05
C GLU A 54 -6.73 24.00 -1.77
N PRO A 55 -5.65 24.71 -1.39
CA PRO A 55 -4.32 24.45 -1.92
C PRO A 55 -3.90 22.99 -1.68
N VAL A 56 -3.36 22.35 -2.72
CA VAL A 56 -2.76 21.02 -2.64
C VAL A 56 -1.24 21.15 -2.65
N ILE A 57 -0.58 20.53 -1.69
CA ILE A 57 0.87 20.47 -1.58
C ILE A 57 1.30 19.03 -1.82
N SER A 58 2.03 18.79 -2.91
CA SER A 58 2.65 17.50 -3.17
C SER A 58 3.77 17.24 -2.16
N MET A 59 3.85 16.01 -1.66
CA MET A 59 4.89 15.57 -0.72
C MET A 59 5.31 14.15 -1.04
N GLN A 60 6.61 13.88 -1.00
CA GLN A 60 7.13 12.53 -1.13
C GLN A 60 6.58 11.62 -0.03
N TYR A 61 6.05 10.45 -0.44
CA TYR A 61 5.75 9.36 0.49
C TYR A 61 7.06 8.78 1.04
N VAL A 62 7.15 8.66 2.37
CA VAL A 62 8.25 7.99 3.06
C VAL A 62 7.67 6.77 3.77
N PRO A 63 8.04 5.54 3.35
CA PRO A 63 7.60 4.33 4.06
C PRO A 63 8.07 4.36 5.51
N TYR A 64 7.14 4.18 6.45
CA TYR A 64 7.47 4.02 7.86
C TYR A 64 6.67 2.86 8.44
N ASN A 65 7.39 1.82 8.88
CA ASN A 65 6.81 0.59 9.40
C ASN A 65 7.39 0.21 10.78
N GLY A 66 7.95 1.20 11.49
CA GLY A 66 8.72 1.01 12.71
C GLY A 66 10.24 1.11 12.47
N GLY A 67 11.02 0.63 13.43
CA GLY A 67 12.48 0.44 13.26
C GLY A 67 12.77 -0.75 12.34
N ALA A 68 14.05 -1.10 12.19
CA ALA A 68 14.48 -2.31 11.50
C ALA A 68 15.59 -3.00 12.29
N VAL A 69 15.49 -4.31 12.44
CA VAL A 69 16.57 -5.17 12.96
C VAL A 69 16.89 -6.16 11.86
N TRP A 70 18.11 -6.11 11.34
CA TRP A 70 18.56 -7.03 10.30
C TRP A 70 18.55 -8.48 10.82
N GLU A 71 18.09 -9.41 9.99
CA GLU A 71 18.14 -10.85 10.26
C GLU A 71 18.86 -11.56 9.10
N GLU A 72 19.58 -12.64 9.41
CA GLU A 72 20.39 -13.39 8.44
C GLU A 72 19.57 -13.92 7.25
N TRP A 73 18.32 -14.32 7.48
CA TRP A 73 17.44 -14.82 6.42
C TRP A 73 17.02 -13.74 5.41
N TRP A 74 17.27 -12.45 5.67
CA TRP A 74 16.99 -11.38 4.72
C TRP A 74 17.95 -11.39 3.53
N GLU A 75 19.11 -12.06 3.65
CA GLU A 75 20.01 -12.25 2.53
C GLU A 75 19.27 -12.90 1.35
N ARG A 76 19.50 -12.35 0.15
CA ARG A 76 18.88 -12.88 -1.06
C ARG A 76 19.67 -14.07 -1.55
N THR A 77 18.99 -15.15 -1.90
CA THR A 77 19.57 -16.14 -2.81
C THR A 77 19.75 -15.47 -4.18
N PRO A 78 20.98 -15.43 -4.73
CA PRO A 78 21.20 -14.93 -6.09
C PRO A 78 20.28 -15.62 -7.10
N ASP A 79 19.82 -14.88 -8.10
CA ASP A 79 18.98 -15.35 -9.22
C ASP A 79 17.59 -15.90 -8.84
N ARG A 80 17.24 -15.95 -7.55
CA ARG A 80 15.90 -16.35 -7.09
C ARG A 80 15.02 -15.12 -6.88
N LYS A 81 13.83 -15.16 -7.47
CA LYS A 81 12.81 -14.11 -7.24
C LYS A 81 12.32 -14.18 -5.80
N ARG A 82 12.00 -13.02 -5.23
CA ARG A 82 11.40 -12.91 -3.89
C ARG A 82 10.03 -12.24 -3.98
N LEU A 83 8.99 -12.95 -3.54
CA LEU A 83 7.62 -12.47 -3.51
C LEU A 83 7.18 -12.25 -2.07
N LEU A 84 6.72 -11.04 -1.76
CA LEU A 84 6.11 -10.76 -0.47
C LEU A 84 4.59 -10.95 -0.54
N VAL A 85 3.99 -11.49 0.52
CA VAL A 85 2.54 -11.63 0.67
C VAL A 85 2.12 -11.06 2.03
N SER A 86 1.17 -10.11 2.07
CA SER A 86 0.69 -9.53 3.34
C SER A 86 -0.78 -9.08 3.33
N LEU A 87 -1.52 -9.46 4.38
CA LEU A 87 -2.89 -9.00 4.65
C LEU A 87 -2.99 -7.72 5.49
N GLY A 88 -1.84 -7.14 5.87
CA GLY A 88 -1.83 -5.99 6.77
C GLY A 88 -2.10 -6.36 8.23
N THR A 89 -2.32 -5.35 9.07
CA THR A 89 -2.37 -5.45 10.53
C THR A 89 -3.77 -5.61 11.12
N VAL A 90 -4.82 -5.41 10.30
CA VAL A 90 -6.21 -5.53 10.73
C VAL A 90 -6.68 -6.95 10.43
N LYS A 91 -7.19 -7.64 11.47
CA LYS A 91 -7.75 -9.00 11.35
C LYS A 91 -8.66 -9.04 10.12
N PRO A 92 -8.49 -10.00 9.18
CA PRO A 92 -9.36 -10.10 8.03
C PRO A 92 -10.77 -10.49 8.50
N MET A 93 -11.60 -9.50 8.83
CA MET A 93 -12.98 -9.75 9.23
C MET A 93 -13.88 -10.03 8.03
N VAL A 94 -13.39 -9.85 6.80
CA VAL A 94 -14.20 -9.98 5.58
C VAL A 94 -13.46 -10.71 4.42
N ASP A 95 -12.12 -10.67 4.33
CA ASP A 95 -11.39 -11.08 3.11
C ASP A 95 -10.32 -12.19 3.33
N GLY A 96 -10.34 -12.88 4.46
CA GLY A 96 -9.15 -13.59 4.99
C GLY A 96 -8.78 -14.94 4.40
N LEU A 97 -9.73 -15.67 3.80
CA LEU A 97 -9.51 -17.08 3.49
C LEU A 97 -8.92 -17.29 2.08
N ASP A 98 -9.33 -16.51 1.09
CA ASP A 98 -8.92 -16.74 -0.31
C ASP A 98 -7.46 -16.32 -0.58
N LEU A 99 -6.92 -15.31 0.12
CA LEU A 99 -5.51 -14.95 0.00
C LEU A 99 -4.58 -15.97 0.67
N ILE A 100 -5.01 -16.60 1.76
CA ILE A 100 -4.16 -17.53 2.50
C ILE A 100 -4.29 -18.93 1.91
N SER A 101 -5.45 -19.29 1.36
CA SER A 101 -5.70 -20.61 0.76
C SER A 101 -4.75 -20.91 -0.39
N TRP A 102 -4.61 -19.99 -1.36
CA TRP A 102 -3.72 -20.22 -2.52
C TRP A 102 -2.26 -20.46 -2.08
N VAL A 103 -1.82 -19.81 -0.98
CA VAL A 103 -0.47 -19.99 -0.45
C VAL A 103 -0.26 -21.42 0.01
N MET A 104 -1.26 -22.01 0.68
CA MET A 104 -1.18 -23.40 1.11
C MET A 104 -1.34 -24.38 -0.05
N ASP A 105 -2.18 -24.03 -1.04
CA ASP A 105 -2.62 -24.98 -2.06
C ASP A 105 -1.72 -24.99 -3.32
N SER A 106 -1.03 -23.89 -3.62
CA SER A 106 -0.37 -23.72 -4.93
C SER A 106 0.98 -22.98 -4.89
N ALA A 107 1.34 -22.32 -3.79
CA ALA A 107 2.59 -21.56 -3.73
C ALA A 107 3.86 -22.40 -3.98
N GLY A 108 3.81 -23.72 -3.73
CA GLY A 108 4.92 -24.64 -4.01
C GLY A 108 5.35 -24.71 -5.47
N GLU A 109 4.49 -24.31 -6.41
CA GLU A 109 4.76 -24.29 -7.85
C GLU A 109 5.22 -22.91 -8.36
N VAL A 110 5.29 -21.91 -7.48
CA VAL A 110 5.79 -20.57 -7.81
C VAL A 110 7.31 -20.59 -7.78
N ASP A 111 7.93 -20.13 -8.86
CA ASP A 111 9.39 -20.01 -9.00
C ASP A 111 9.91 -18.74 -8.28
N ALA A 112 9.71 -18.72 -6.96
CA ALA A 112 10.15 -17.67 -6.07
C ALA A 112 10.39 -18.20 -4.64
N GLU A 113 11.17 -17.47 -3.87
CA GLU A 113 11.06 -17.47 -2.41
C GLU A 113 9.83 -16.61 -2.04
N ILE A 114 8.93 -17.16 -1.24
CA ILE A 114 7.73 -16.46 -0.79
C ILE A 114 7.88 -16.12 0.68
N ILE A 115 7.76 -14.84 1.00
CA ILE A 115 7.72 -14.34 2.37
C ILE A 115 6.26 -14.08 2.71
N LEU A 116 5.71 -14.88 3.62
CA LEU A 116 4.33 -14.75 4.09
C LEU A 116 4.33 -13.96 5.41
N HIS A 117 3.94 -12.70 5.33
CA HIS A 117 3.77 -11.85 6.51
C HIS A 117 2.36 -12.00 7.08
N LEU A 118 2.25 -12.74 8.17
CA LEU A 118 1.01 -12.93 8.92
C LEU A 118 1.23 -12.76 10.43
N PRO A 119 0.49 -11.85 11.08
CA PRO A 119 0.59 -11.66 12.53
C PRO A 119 0.12 -12.92 13.27
N ALA A 120 0.64 -13.14 14.47
CA ALA A 120 0.42 -14.38 15.23
C ALA A 120 -1.06 -14.74 15.42
N ASN A 121 -1.93 -13.74 15.58
CA ASN A 121 -3.38 -13.91 15.76
C ASN A 121 -4.14 -14.33 14.49
N ALA A 122 -3.48 -14.37 13.33
CA ALA A 122 -4.05 -14.80 12.05
C ALA A 122 -3.48 -16.16 11.58
N ARG A 123 -2.74 -16.86 12.44
CA ARG A 123 -2.06 -18.13 12.11
C ARG A 123 -2.83 -19.39 12.46
N SER A 124 -3.89 -19.29 13.25
CA SER A 124 -4.64 -20.47 13.73
C SER A 124 -5.15 -21.36 12.61
N ASP A 125 -5.36 -20.78 11.43
CA ASP A 125 -5.97 -21.44 10.28
C ASP A 125 -4.92 -21.93 9.26
N LEU A 126 -3.62 -21.75 9.55
CA LEU A 126 -2.53 -22.21 8.68
C LEU A 126 -2.30 -23.71 8.83
N ARG A 127 -2.29 -24.41 7.69
CA ARG A 127 -1.82 -25.79 7.55
C ARG A 127 -0.30 -25.81 7.28
N SER A 128 0.24 -26.95 6.86
CA SER A 128 1.62 -27.05 6.39
C SER A 128 1.86 -26.09 5.23
N LEU A 129 2.94 -25.31 5.32
CA LEU A 129 3.36 -24.41 4.25
C LEU A 129 4.33 -25.12 3.29
N PRO A 130 4.28 -24.81 1.98
CA PRO A 130 5.27 -25.30 1.03
C PRO A 130 6.71 -24.89 1.41
N PRO A 131 7.74 -25.65 1.00
CA PRO A 131 9.12 -25.42 1.41
C PRO A 131 9.73 -24.10 0.90
N ASN A 132 9.14 -23.47 -0.11
CA ASN A 132 9.53 -22.16 -0.62
C ASN A 132 8.83 -20.99 0.10
N VAL A 133 7.96 -21.26 1.09
CA VAL A 133 7.24 -20.24 1.86
C VAL A 133 7.85 -20.10 3.25
N ARG A 134 8.33 -18.88 3.56
CA ARG A 134 8.77 -18.49 4.91
C ARG A 134 7.69 -17.65 5.58
N LEU A 135 7.16 -18.14 6.70
CA LEU A 135 6.24 -17.39 7.55
C LEU A 135 7.02 -16.45 8.48
N VAL A 136 6.63 -15.17 8.48
CA VAL A 136 7.20 -14.13 9.34
C VAL A 136 6.09 -13.40 10.09
N ASP A 137 6.34 -13.04 11.35
CA ASP A 137 5.40 -12.31 12.22
C ASP A 137 5.44 -10.82 12.01
N TRP A 138 6.63 -10.31 11.68
CA TRP A 138 6.86 -8.90 11.44
C TRP A 138 8.06 -8.72 10.50
N LEU A 139 8.03 -7.65 9.70
CA LEU A 139 9.16 -7.21 8.88
C LEU A 139 9.06 -5.70 8.60
N PRO A 140 10.19 -4.99 8.45
CA PRO A 140 10.17 -3.58 8.11
C PRO A 140 9.91 -3.40 6.60
N MET A 141 8.62 -3.37 6.24
CA MET A 141 8.11 -3.40 4.86
C MET A 141 8.87 -2.48 3.90
N GLY A 142 9.09 -1.22 4.28
CA GLY A 142 9.77 -0.21 3.46
C GLY A 142 11.15 -0.65 2.95
N VAL A 143 12.02 -1.10 3.86
CA VAL A 143 13.37 -1.54 3.46
C VAL A 143 13.35 -2.94 2.84
N PHE A 144 12.42 -3.80 3.26
CA PHE A 144 12.35 -5.17 2.77
C PHE A 144 11.88 -5.24 1.30
N LEU A 145 10.94 -4.39 0.89
CA LEU A 145 10.43 -4.38 -0.49
C LEU A 145 11.48 -3.97 -1.53
N ASN A 146 12.54 -3.25 -1.15
CA ASN A 146 13.66 -2.94 -2.05
C ASN A 146 14.37 -4.20 -2.57
N GLY A 147 14.26 -5.33 -1.85
CA GLY A 147 14.80 -6.62 -2.25
C GLY A 147 13.78 -7.58 -2.87
N ALA A 148 12.55 -7.14 -3.13
CA ALA A 148 11.46 -7.97 -3.64
C ALA A 148 11.24 -7.81 -5.15
N ASP A 149 10.72 -8.85 -5.78
CA ASP A 149 10.37 -8.89 -7.19
C ASP A 149 8.88 -8.60 -7.44
N GLY A 150 8.05 -8.75 -6.40
CA GLY A 150 6.65 -8.34 -6.41
C GLY A 150 6.01 -8.42 -5.03
N PHE A 151 4.83 -7.82 -4.90
CA PHE A 151 4.09 -7.78 -3.63
C PHE A 151 2.60 -8.12 -3.82
N ILE A 152 2.09 -9.09 -3.07
CA ILE A 152 0.66 -9.44 -3.03
C ILE A 152 0.05 -8.92 -1.73
N HIS A 153 -1.00 -8.10 -1.82
CA HIS A 153 -1.64 -7.56 -0.64
C HIS A 153 -3.12 -7.21 -0.80
N HIS A 154 -3.76 -6.99 0.35
CA HIS A 154 -5.18 -6.64 0.46
C HIS A 154 -5.55 -5.29 -0.19
N GLY A 155 -4.62 -4.32 -0.24
CA GLY A 155 -4.81 -3.04 -0.95
C GLY A 155 -4.91 -1.80 -0.08
N GLY A 156 -4.47 -1.87 1.19
CA GLY A 156 -4.37 -0.68 2.02
C GLY A 156 -3.34 0.32 1.46
N ALA A 157 -3.63 1.62 1.58
CA ALA A 157 -2.83 2.69 0.99
C ALA A 157 -1.33 2.63 1.35
N GLY A 158 -1.00 2.28 2.60
CA GLY A 158 0.40 2.14 3.03
C GLY A 158 1.16 1.06 2.26
N ASN A 159 0.56 -0.12 2.06
CA ASN A 159 1.18 -1.19 1.28
C ASN A 159 1.33 -0.80 -0.19
N THR A 160 0.28 -0.22 -0.78
CA THR A 160 0.30 0.24 -2.17
C THR A 160 1.39 1.27 -2.41
N LEU A 161 1.46 2.33 -1.58
CA LEU A 161 2.47 3.37 -1.71
C LEU A 161 3.89 2.85 -1.42
N THR A 162 4.05 1.89 -0.51
CA THR A 162 5.35 1.27 -0.22
C THR A 162 5.86 0.44 -1.40
N ALA A 163 4.99 -0.32 -2.09
CA ALA A 163 5.38 -1.03 -3.31
C ALA A 163 5.72 -0.09 -4.47
N LEU A 164 4.94 0.98 -4.66
CA LEU A 164 5.21 1.98 -5.69
C LEU A 164 6.53 2.70 -5.40
N HIS A 165 6.79 3.06 -4.14
CA HIS A 165 8.05 3.64 -3.69
C HIS A 165 9.26 2.72 -3.94
N ALA A 166 9.10 1.41 -3.70
CA ALA A 166 10.13 0.41 -3.97
C ALA A 166 10.31 0.10 -5.48
N GLY A 167 9.42 0.61 -6.35
CA GLY A 167 9.48 0.37 -7.79
C GLY A 167 9.22 -1.08 -8.18
N ILE A 168 8.32 -1.76 -7.48
CA ILE A 168 8.00 -3.17 -7.74
C ILE A 168 6.52 -3.36 -8.16
N PRO A 169 6.24 -4.35 -9.04
CA PRO A 169 4.89 -4.75 -9.36
C PRO A 169 4.11 -5.22 -8.13
N GLN A 170 2.79 -5.04 -8.14
CA GLN A 170 1.91 -5.51 -7.07
C GLN A 170 0.64 -6.23 -7.57
N ILE A 171 0.17 -7.20 -6.80
CA ILE A 171 -1.16 -7.81 -6.95
C ILE A 171 -2.05 -7.30 -5.82
N VAL A 172 -3.15 -6.64 -6.17
CA VAL A 172 -4.00 -5.92 -5.21
C VAL A 172 -5.42 -6.46 -5.23
N PHE A 173 -5.89 -6.99 -4.09
CA PHE A 173 -7.25 -7.56 -4.01
C PHE A 173 -8.35 -6.50 -4.01
N GLY A 174 -8.09 -5.35 -3.38
CA GLY A 174 -8.94 -4.17 -3.51
C GLY A 174 -10.34 -4.32 -2.94
N GLN A 175 -10.55 -5.09 -1.86
CA GLN A 175 -11.87 -5.30 -1.26
C GLN A 175 -12.05 -4.48 0.01
N GLY A 176 -13.16 -3.73 0.09
CA GLY A 176 -13.56 -2.93 1.26
C GLY A 176 -12.80 -1.60 1.42
N ALA A 177 -13.37 -0.68 2.21
CA ALA A 177 -12.80 0.64 2.49
C ALA A 177 -12.34 1.39 1.21
N ASP A 178 -11.16 1.98 1.22
CA ASP A 178 -10.50 2.69 0.12
C ASP A 178 -9.73 1.76 -0.84
N ARG A 179 -9.64 0.46 -0.53
CA ARG A 179 -8.80 -0.50 -1.24
C ARG A 179 -9.18 -0.70 -2.71
N PRO A 180 -10.47 -0.69 -3.13
CA PRO A 180 -10.82 -0.73 -4.55
C PRO A 180 -10.23 0.43 -5.36
N VAL A 181 -10.15 1.61 -4.75
CA VAL A 181 -9.60 2.82 -5.38
C VAL A 181 -8.09 2.67 -5.55
N ASN A 182 -7.39 2.23 -4.51
CA ASN A 182 -5.94 1.95 -4.56
C ASN A 182 -5.61 0.90 -5.63
N ALA A 183 -6.38 -0.20 -5.66
CA ALA A 183 -6.18 -1.29 -6.61
C ALA A 183 -6.41 -0.83 -8.06
N ARG A 184 -7.44 -0.02 -8.29
CA ARG A 184 -7.74 0.54 -9.61
C ARG A 184 -6.62 1.46 -10.09
N ALA A 185 -6.14 2.37 -9.24
CA ALA A 185 -5.06 3.29 -9.60
C ALA A 185 -3.78 2.53 -10.04
N VAL A 186 -3.44 1.47 -9.32
CA VAL A 186 -2.30 0.59 -9.66
C VAL A 186 -2.46 -0.06 -11.03
N VAL A 187 -3.64 -0.62 -11.32
CA VAL A 187 -3.91 -1.29 -12.60
C VAL A 187 -3.91 -0.27 -13.75
N GLU A 188 -4.57 0.88 -13.57
CA GLU A 188 -4.63 1.94 -14.58
C GLU A 188 -3.24 2.51 -14.92
N ARG A 189 -2.34 2.60 -13.93
CA ARG A 189 -0.94 3.04 -14.15
C ARG A 189 -0.04 1.95 -14.76
N GLY A 190 -0.50 0.69 -14.76
CA GLY A 190 0.28 -0.45 -15.23
C GLY A 190 1.27 -1.00 -14.21
N CYS A 191 1.13 -0.68 -12.92
CA CYS A 191 2.03 -1.15 -11.85
C CYS A 191 1.60 -2.47 -11.22
N GLY A 192 0.50 -3.07 -11.69
CA GLY A 192 -0.01 -4.28 -11.06
C GLY A 192 -1.28 -4.83 -11.68
N ILE A 193 -1.83 -5.85 -11.02
CA ILE A 193 -3.07 -6.54 -11.42
C ILE A 193 -4.01 -6.73 -10.23
N ILE A 194 -5.32 -6.81 -10.53
CA ILE A 194 -6.34 -7.27 -9.57
C ILE A 194 -6.65 -8.74 -9.90
N PRO A 195 -6.61 -9.66 -8.93
CA PRO A 195 -6.95 -11.04 -9.18
C PRO A 195 -8.43 -11.18 -9.55
N GLY A 196 -8.72 -12.09 -10.48
CA GLY A 196 -10.08 -12.41 -10.88
C GLY A 196 -10.84 -13.21 -9.80
N LYS A 197 -12.12 -13.47 -10.05
CA LYS A 197 -12.99 -14.25 -9.13
C LYS A 197 -12.48 -15.66 -8.81
N SER A 198 -11.68 -16.23 -9.71
CA SER A 198 -11.05 -17.54 -9.53
C SER A 198 -9.83 -17.52 -8.60
N GLY A 199 -9.47 -16.36 -8.04
CA GLY A 199 -8.33 -16.21 -7.14
C GLY A 199 -6.99 -16.24 -7.85
N LEU A 200 -5.95 -16.58 -7.09
CA LEU A 200 -4.56 -16.65 -7.57
C LEU A 200 -4.18 -18.07 -7.96
N THR A 201 -3.35 -18.19 -8.99
CA THR A 201 -2.73 -19.44 -9.43
C THR A 201 -1.23 -19.27 -9.57
N SER A 202 -0.47 -20.35 -9.43
CA SER A 202 0.99 -20.36 -9.59
C SER A 202 1.42 -19.79 -10.94
N SER A 203 0.72 -20.18 -12.02
CA SER A 203 0.98 -19.69 -13.38
C SER A 203 0.76 -18.18 -13.53
N MET A 204 -0.31 -17.64 -12.93
CA MET A 204 -0.57 -16.20 -12.91
C MET A 204 0.55 -15.45 -12.18
N ILE A 205 0.99 -15.97 -11.03
CA ILE A 205 2.05 -15.36 -10.22
C ILE A 205 3.40 -15.42 -10.93
N ASN A 206 3.75 -16.55 -11.54
CA ASN A 206 4.98 -16.67 -12.33
C ASN A 206 4.99 -15.71 -13.52
N THR A 207 3.85 -15.57 -14.21
CA THR A 207 3.67 -14.59 -15.30
C THR A 207 3.82 -13.16 -14.80
N PHE A 208 3.15 -12.82 -13.69
CA PHE A 208 3.25 -11.52 -13.03
C PHE A 208 4.69 -11.17 -12.65
N LEU A 209 5.40 -12.09 -12.00
CA LEU A 209 6.81 -11.93 -11.62
C LEU A 209 7.77 -11.86 -12.82
N GLY A 210 7.35 -12.34 -14.00
CA GLY A 210 8.12 -12.26 -15.25
C GLY A 210 7.79 -11.05 -16.11
N ASN A 211 6.77 -10.27 -15.76
CA ASN A 211 6.26 -9.21 -16.62
C ASN A 211 7.13 -7.94 -16.52
N ARG A 212 7.95 -7.70 -17.54
CA ARG A 212 8.82 -6.52 -17.63
C ARG A 212 8.06 -5.20 -17.69
N ALA A 213 6.92 -5.15 -18.38
CA ALA A 213 6.14 -3.92 -18.50
C ALA A 213 5.60 -3.44 -17.14
N LEU A 214 5.13 -4.38 -16.29
CA LEU A 214 4.70 -4.02 -14.93
C LEU A 214 5.87 -3.47 -14.09
N ARG A 215 7.06 -4.04 -14.28
CA ARG A 215 8.26 -3.62 -13.55
C ARG A 215 8.75 -2.25 -14.01
N GLU A 216 8.82 -2.01 -15.32
CA GLU A 216 9.21 -0.72 -15.89
C GLU A 216 8.24 0.38 -15.43
N ALA A 217 6.93 0.16 -15.54
CA ALA A 217 5.93 1.12 -15.06
C ALA A 217 6.07 1.41 -13.56
N SER A 218 6.34 0.39 -12.74
CA SER A 218 6.57 0.58 -11.30
C SER A 218 7.84 1.39 -11.02
N GLN A 219 8.91 1.17 -11.78
CA GLN A 219 10.16 1.93 -11.65
C GLN A 219 10.01 3.39 -12.08
N GLU A 220 9.22 3.67 -13.13
CA GLU A 220 8.85 5.03 -13.50
C GLU A 220 8.11 5.74 -12.37
N VAL A 221 7.14 5.04 -11.74
CA VAL A 221 6.39 5.59 -10.60
C VAL A 221 7.30 5.84 -9.40
N ALA A 222 8.25 4.95 -9.13
CA ALA A 222 9.24 5.19 -8.07
C ALA A 222 10.09 6.44 -8.36
N ALA A 223 10.47 6.66 -9.63
CA ALA A 223 11.25 7.82 -10.03
C ALA A 223 10.47 9.14 -9.90
N GLU A 224 9.18 9.18 -10.25
CA GLU A 224 8.36 10.38 -10.01
C GLU A 224 8.16 10.65 -8.51
N MET A 225 7.98 9.60 -7.69
CA MET A 225 7.84 9.75 -6.24
C MET A 225 9.13 10.31 -5.62
N ALA A 226 10.29 9.88 -6.13
CA ALA A 226 11.59 10.38 -5.69
C ALA A 226 11.81 11.86 -6.02
N ALA A 227 11.12 12.40 -7.03
CA ALA A 227 11.21 13.80 -7.42
C ALA A 227 10.26 14.73 -6.64
N GLN A 228 9.36 14.18 -5.81
CA GLN A 228 8.45 14.99 -4.99
C GLN A 228 9.20 15.69 -3.83
N PRO A 229 8.72 16.85 -3.34
CA PRO A 229 9.32 17.53 -2.19
C PRO A 229 9.33 16.64 -0.95
N CYS A 230 10.46 16.59 -0.24
CA CYS A 230 10.55 15.78 0.97
C CYS A 230 9.71 16.39 2.11
N PRO A 231 9.36 15.61 3.14
CA PRO A 231 8.56 16.10 4.27
C PRO A 231 9.13 17.36 4.96
N THR A 232 10.45 17.50 5.01
CA THR A 232 11.11 18.68 5.60
C THR A 232 10.89 19.94 4.79
N GLU A 233 10.85 19.86 3.46
CA GLU A 233 10.56 21.01 2.59
C GLU A 233 9.10 21.43 2.70
N VAL A 234 8.19 20.44 2.74
CA VAL A 234 6.75 20.69 2.93
C VAL A 234 6.50 21.31 4.31
N ALA A 235 7.17 20.85 5.36
CA ALA A 235 7.08 21.45 6.69
C ALA A 235 7.49 22.94 6.69
N LYS A 236 8.59 23.30 6.01
CA LYS A 236 9.00 24.72 5.86
C LYS A 236 7.95 25.55 5.12
N LYS A 237 7.36 25.01 4.05
CA LYS A 237 6.28 25.68 3.30
C LYS A 237 5.06 25.94 4.19
N LEU A 238 4.68 24.97 5.01
CA LEU A 238 3.56 25.10 5.95
C LEU A 238 3.81 26.16 7.02
N ILE A 239 5.03 26.23 7.57
CA ILE A 239 5.41 27.28 8.53
C ILE A 239 5.26 28.66 7.88
N ALA A 240 5.74 28.83 6.64
CA ALA A 240 5.61 30.10 5.92
C ALA A 240 4.13 30.48 5.68
N MET A 241 3.27 29.51 5.35
CA MET A 241 1.83 29.77 5.18
C MET A 241 1.16 30.26 6.46
N LEU A 242 1.55 29.74 7.63
CA LEU A 242 1.01 30.16 8.93
C LEU A 242 1.51 31.54 9.38
N GLN A 243 2.67 31.98 8.88
CA GLN A 243 3.23 33.29 9.22
C GLN A 243 2.63 34.43 8.39
N HIS A 244 2.00 34.11 7.25
CA HIS A 244 1.52 35.07 6.26
C HIS A 244 0.02 34.97 5.92
N GLY A 245 -0.71 34.05 6.54
CA GLY A 245 -2.16 33.85 6.38
C GLY A 245 -2.91 34.10 7.68
#